data_AF-A0A0E9M0R2-F1
#
_entry.id   AF-A0A0E9M0R2-F1
#
_cell.length_a   1.000
_cell.length_b   1.000
_cell.length_c   1.000
_cell.angle_alpha   90.00
_cell.angle_beta   90.00
_cell.angle_gamma   90.00
#
_symmetry.space_group_name_H-M   'P 1'
#
loop_
_entity.id
_entity.type
_entity.pdbx_description
1 polymer ?
#
loop_
_entity_poly.entity_id
_entity_poly.type
_entity_poly.pdbx_seq_one_letter_code
_entity_poly.pdbx_strand_id
1 'polypeptide(L)'
;MKTYPIQVHCQRIPPHIGDVVTPVSIYLTLRDLYPNTILLESSDYHGSTNSLSYICFDPMADFLVENETVTCRFPDNSLETTQLPASRPLVDLMQQFIDRLKTEKSDCPVSASGLYGYTTYDAVRYFEDLKLDIDPNAPHAIPDVRYHLYRSVIAFNHFTNQLYLVEHLMEGENSQADTLLNILKNRTVPSFRFSPISEETSSLSNEDYKQMVNKGKEHCFRGDVFQIVLSRQFAQPFKGDEFNVYRALRHVNPSPYLFFFDYGNYRLFGSSPESQLVVDKALPLSIP
;
A
#
# COMPACT_ATOMS: atom_id res chain seq x y z
N MET A 1 -11.62 7.43 25.11
CA MET A 1 -10.31 7.08 24.51
C MET A 1 -9.57 8.37 24.19
N LYS A 2 -8.23 8.37 24.28
CA LYS A 2 -7.41 9.54 23.94
C LYS A 2 -7.48 9.81 22.43
N THR A 3 -7.67 11.06 22.04
CA THR A 3 -7.64 11.52 20.65
C THR A 3 -6.35 12.28 20.36
N TYR A 4 -5.93 12.29 19.10
CA TYR A 4 -4.69 12.89 18.61
C TYR A 4 -5.05 13.96 17.59
N PRO A 5 -5.04 15.25 17.95
CA PRO A 5 -5.20 16.34 17.00
C PRO A 5 -3.95 16.43 16.11
N ILE A 6 -4.17 16.47 14.80
CA ILE A 6 -3.13 16.43 13.77
C ILE A 6 -3.38 17.57 12.78
N GLN A 7 -2.43 18.50 12.71
CA GLN A 7 -2.43 19.58 11.73
C GLN A 7 -1.91 19.06 10.40
N VAL A 8 -2.58 19.41 9.31
CA VAL A 8 -2.20 18.98 7.96
C VAL A 8 -1.61 20.16 7.20
N HIS A 9 -0.28 20.22 7.14
CA HIS A 9 0.44 21.23 6.40
C HIS A 9 0.66 20.77 4.95
N CYS A 10 0.37 21.62 3.97
CA CYS A 10 0.61 21.30 2.56
C CYS A 10 1.45 22.40 1.93
N GLN A 11 2.60 22.01 1.39
CA GLN A 11 3.54 22.89 0.72
C GLN A 11 3.77 22.42 -0.71
N ARG A 12 3.57 23.31 -1.68
CA ARG A 12 4.00 23.05 -3.05
C ARG A 12 5.53 23.04 -3.10
N ILE A 13 6.11 21.94 -3.57
CA ILE A 13 7.55 21.84 -3.80
C ILE A 13 7.92 22.83 -4.92
N PRO A 14 8.97 23.66 -4.74
CA PRO A 14 9.35 24.65 -5.74
C PRO A 14 9.62 24.04 -7.13
N PRO A 15 9.18 24.69 -8.24
CA PRO A 15 9.35 24.15 -9.59
C PRO A 15 10.79 23.78 -9.96
N HIS A 16 11.77 24.60 -9.54
CA HIS A 16 13.19 24.33 -9.79
C HIS A 16 13.72 23.02 -9.17
N ILE A 17 12.98 22.43 -8.21
CA ILE A 17 13.25 21.10 -7.66
C ILE A 17 12.32 20.08 -8.32
N GLY A 18 11.02 20.40 -8.41
CA GLY A 18 9.96 19.53 -8.93
C GLY A 18 10.18 19.07 -10.37
N ASP A 19 10.68 19.95 -11.24
CA ASP A 19 10.81 19.69 -12.68
C ASP A 19 12.00 18.78 -13.02
N VAL A 20 12.89 18.52 -12.05
CA VAL A 20 14.07 17.66 -12.22
C VAL A 20 13.95 16.33 -11.47
N VAL A 21 12.92 16.11 -10.65
CA VAL A 21 12.64 14.84 -9.94
C VAL A 21 11.64 13.99 -10.70
N THR A 22 11.72 12.68 -10.51
CA THR A 22 10.64 11.72 -10.82
C THR A 22 10.20 11.01 -9.55
N PRO A 23 8.96 10.45 -9.48
CA PRO A 23 8.51 9.65 -8.34
C PRO A 23 9.51 8.54 -7.96
N VAL A 24 10.05 7.85 -8.96
CA VAL A 24 11.08 6.82 -8.80
C VAL A 24 12.34 7.38 -8.12
N SER A 25 12.84 8.54 -8.57
CA SER A 25 14.04 9.14 -7.97
C SER A 25 13.81 9.60 -6.53
N ILE A 26 12.62 10.15 -6.24
CA ILE A 26 12.23 10.58 -4.89
C ILE A 26 12.16 9.36 -3.98
N TYR A 27 11.47 8.30 -4.40
CA TYR A 27 11.35 7.08 -3.63
C TYR A 27 12.73 6.46 -3.31
N LEU A 28 13.61 6.34 -4.31
CA LEU A 28 14.96 5.81 -4.11
C LEU A 28 15.78 6.63 -3.11
N THR A 29 15.63 7.96 -3.10
CA THR A 29 16.30 8.81 -2.10
C THR A 29 15.73 8.59 -0.70
N LEU A 30 14.41 8.41 -0.57
CA LEU A 30 13.75 8.34 0.75
C LEU A 30 13.80 6.95 1.38
N ARG A 31 13.77 5.88 0.58
CA ARG A 31 13.82 4.50 1.11
C ARG A 31 15.10 4.18 1.88
N ASP A 32 16.20 4.86 1.56
CA ASP A 32 17.49 4.68 2.24
C ASP A 32 17.55 5.47 3.57
N LEU A 33 16.61 6.40 3.78
CA LEU A 33 16.56 7.29 4.94
C LEU A 33 15.46 6.90 5.93
N TYR A 34 14.37 6.32 5.43
CA TYR A 34 13.19 5.98 6.23
C TYR A 34 12.80 4.52 6.02
N PRO A 35 12.44 3.78 7.09
CA PRO A 35 11.79 2.49 6.96
C PRO A 35 10.30 2.66 6.59
N ASN A 36 9.65 1.56 6.19
CA ASN A 36 8.21 1.51 5.93
C ASN A 36 7.75 2.49 4.84
N THR A 37 8.59 2.77 3.85
CA THR A 37 8.24 3.66 2.74
C THR A 37 7.36 2.94 1.74
N ILE A 38 6.46 3.71 1.11
CA ILE A 38 5.61 3.19 0.06
C ILE A 38 5.60 4.14 -1.14
N LEU A 39 5.47 3.55 -2.32
CA LEU A 39 5.26 4.23 -3.58
C LEU A 39 3.96 3.70 -4.18
N LEU A 40 3.04 4.61 -4.49
CA LEU A 40 1.85 4.37 -5.31
C LEU A 40 2.01 5.19 -6.58
N GLU A 41 1.76 4.59 -7.73
CA GLU A 41 1.76 5.26 -9.02
C GLU A 41 0.54 4.84 -9.82
N SER A 42 0.14 5.70 -10.76
CA SER A 42 -0.76 5.33 -11.84
C SER A 42 -0.05 5.59 -13.17
N SER A 43 -0.23 4.66 -14.12
CA SER A 43 0.24 4.82 -15.50
C SER A 43 -0.78 5.52 -16.41
N ASP A 44 -2.01 5.72 -15.95
CA ASP A 44 -3.06 6.36 -16.74
C ASP A 44 -2.90 7.89 -16.69
N TYR A 45 -1.96 8.38 -17.51
CA TYR A 45 -1.67 9.81 -17.65
C TYR A 45 -2.62 10.53 -18.61
N HIS A 46 -3.62 9.84 -19.16
CA HIS A 46 -4.47 10.38 -20.22
C HIS A 46 -5.68 11.19 -19.71
N GLY A 47 -5.88 11.23 -18.39
CA GLY A 47 -6.95 12.00 -17.74
C GLY A 47 -6.48 12.75 -16.48
N SER A 48 -7.29 13.71 -16.01
CA SER A 48 -7.07 14.40 -14.73
C SER A 48 -7.35 13.50 -13.52
N THR A 49 -8.21 12.49 -13.72
CA THR A 49 -8.50 11.42 -12.78
C THR A 49 -7.44 10.33 -12.94
N ASN A 50 -6.74 9.96 -11.87
CA ASN A 50 -5.67 8.97 -11.82
C ASN A 50 -4.28 9.39 -12.36
N SER A 51 -3.95 10.67 -12.45
CA SER A 51 -2.59 11.12 -12.81
C SER A 51 -1.67 11.39 -11.60
N LEU A 52 -1.84 10.67 -10.49
CA LEU A 52 -1.12 10.92 -9.23
C LEU A 52 -0.13 9.80 -8.89
N SER A 53 1.02 10.18 -8.34
CA SER A 53 1.88 9.28 -7.57
C SER A 53 1.99 9.77 -6.13
N TYR A 54 2.01 8.84 -5.19
CA TYR A 54 2.22 9.12 -3.77
C TYR A 54 3.47 8.41 -3.28
N ILE A 55 4.35 9.15 -2.62
CA ILE A 55 5.50 8.61 -1.90
C ILE A 55 5.28 8.91 -0.43
N CYS A 56 5.04 7.89 0.38
CA CYS A 56 4.78 8.05 1.81
C CYS A 56 5.95 7.49 2.62
N PHE A 57 6.35 8.22 3.65
CA PHE A 57 7.50 7.89 4.50
C PHE A 57 7.31 8.48 5.89
N ASP A 58 8.08 7.96 6.85
CA ASP A 58 7.98 8.29 8.27
C ASP A 58 6.57 8.01 8.87
N PRO A 59 6.17 6.75 9.04
CA PRO A 59 4.84 6.40 9.55
C PRO A 59 4.62 6.88 10.99
N MET A 60 3.53 7.61 11.24
CA MET A 60 3.21 8.19 12.55
C MET A 60 2.20 7.37 13.35
N ALA A 61 1.32 6.61 12.67
CA ALA A 61 0.33 5.75 13.33
C ALA A 61 0.01 4.56 12.43
N ASP A 62 -0.25 3.39 13.02
CA ASP A 62 -0.42 2.13 12.29
C ASP A 62 -1.60 1.33 12.82
N PHE A 63 -2.35 0.71 11.92
CA PHE A 63 -3.34 -0.32 12.21
C PHE A 63 -2.88 -1.63 11.56
N LEU A 64 -2.52 -2.61 12.38
CA LEU A 64 -1.98 -3.89 11.96
C LEU A 64 -2.88 -5.02 12.44
N VAL A 65 -3.15 -5.99 11.58
CA VAL A 65 -3.80 -7.26 11.92
C VAL A 65 -2.87 -8.38 11.49
N GLU A 66 -2.37 -9.14 12.45
CA GLU A 66 -1.47 -10.25 12.23
C GLU A 66 -1.74 -11.31 13.30
N ASN A 67 -1.80 -12.59 12.90
CA ASN A 67 -2.03 -13.71 13.82
C ASN A 67 -3.25 -13.49 14.74
N GLU A 68 -4.36 -13.06 14.15
CA GLU A 68 -5.61 -12.74 14.88
C GLU A 68 -5.45 -11.67 15.97
N THR A 69 -4.37 -10.90 15.95
CA THR A 69 -4.14 -9.78 16.87
C THR A 69 -4.21 -8.47 16.12
N VAL A 70 -5.10 -7.57 16.54
CA VAL A 70 -5.10 -6.17 16.11
C VAL A 70 -4.10 -5.41 16.97
N THR A 71 -3.16 -4.70 16.36
CA THR A 71 -2.22 -3.79 17.01
C THR A 71 -2.37 -2.39 16.42
N CYS A 72 -2.71 -1.43 17.27
CA CYS A 72 -2.77 -0.01 16.93
C CYS A 72 -1.56 0.72 17.53
N ARG A 73 -0.75 1.39 16.70
CA ARG A 73 0.27 2.35 17.14
C ARG A 73 -0.25 3.76 16.90
N PHE A 74 -0.16 4.62 17.90
CA PHE A 74 -0.59 6.03 17.82
C PHE A 74 0.60 7.00 17.75
N PRO A 75 0.37 8.30 17.42
CA PRO A 75 1.44 9.29 17.27
C PRO A 75 2.36 9.49 18.49
N ASP A 76 1.88 9.18 19.69
CA ASP A 76 2.68 9.22 20.93
C ASP A 76 3.47 7.91 21.18
N ASN A 77 3.52 7.02 20.19
CA ASN A 77 4.07 5.66 20.24
C ASN A 77 3.39 4.73 21.24
N SER A 78 2.22 5.09 21.78
CA SER A 78 1.43 4.13 22.54
C SER A 78 0.95 2.99 21.63
N LEU A 79 0.95 1.78 22.20
CA LEU A 79 0.49 0.57 21.54
C LEU A 79 -0.75 0.04 22.26
N GLU A 80 -1.78 -0.28 21.50
CA GLU A 80 -2.97 -0.96 21.99
C GLU A 80 -3.18 -2.24 21.18
N THR A 81 -3.42 -3.35 21.87
CA THR A 81 -3.66 -4.65 21.24
C THR A 81 -5.05 -5.18 21.57
N THR A 82 -5.64 -5.91 20.64
CA THR A 82 -6.94 -6.57 20.81
C THR A 82 -6.90 -7.92 20.12
N GLN A 83 -7.27 -8.99 20.83
CA GLN A 83 -7.33 -10.33 20.27
C GLN A 83 -8.65 -10.57 19.53
N LEU A 84 -8.57 -11.26 18.39
CA LEU A 84 -9.70 -11.70 17.59
C LEU A 84 -10.00 -13.20 17.87
N PRO A 85 -11.27 -13.62 17.80
CA PRO A 85 -12.45 -12.79 17.59
C PRO A 85 -12.72 -11.92 18.82
N ALA A 86 -12.96 -10.63 18.59
CA ALA A 86 -13.28 -9.68 19.65
C ALA A 86 -14.80 -9.55 19.81
N SER A 87 -15.25 -8.92 20.91
CA SER A 87 -16.67 -8.54 21.07
C SER A 87 -17.16 -7.54 20.02
N ARG A 88 -16.23 -6.87 19.33
CA ARG A 88 -16.50 -5.91 18.26
C ARG A 88 -15.93 -6.42 16.94
N PRO A 89 -16.65 -6.23 15.81
CA PRO A 89 -16.12 -6.49 14.47
C PRO A 89 -14.83 -5.73 14.17
N LEU A 90 -14.02 -6.26 13.25
CA LEU A 90 -12.77 -5.63 12.82
C LEU A 90 -12.99 -4.22 12.24
N VAL A 91 -14.08 -4.00 11.50
CA VAL A 91 -14.46 -2.68 10.95
C VAL A 91 -14.61 -1.64 12.06
N ASP A 92 -15.23 -2.01 13.18
CA ASP A 92 -15.46 -1.11 14.30
C ASP A 92 -14.15 -0.75 15.02
N LEU A 93 -13.19 -1.68 15.06
CA LEU A 93 -11.86 -1.43 15.59
C LEU A 93 -11.09 -0.46 14.67
N MET A 94 -11.16 -0.65 13.35
CA MET A 94 -10.57 0.27 12.38
C MET A 94 -11.21 1.66 12.45
N GLN A 95 -12.54 1.75 12.56
CA GLN A 95 -13.24 3.02 12.71
C GLN A 95 -12.85 3.73 14.01
N GLN A 96 -12.73 3.01 15.13
CA GLN A 96 -12.25 3.58 16.39
C GLN A 96 -10.81 4.10 16.29
N PHE A 97 -9.93 3.39 15.56
CA PHE A 97 -8.57 3.86 15.29
C PHE A 97 -8.60 5.17 14.49
N ILE A 98 -9.34 5.22 13.39
CA ILE A 98 -9.51 6.42 12.55
C ILE A 98 -10.09 7.57 13.36
N ASP A 99 -11.12 7.32 14.16
CA ASP A 99 -11.79 8.35 14.97
C ASP A 99 -10.87 9.00 16.01
N ARG A 100 -9.77 8.35 16.39
CA ARG A 100 -8.77 8.92 17.29
C ARG A 100 -7.76 9.81 16.58
N LEU A 101 -7.58 9.68 15.27
CA LEU A 101 -6.68 10.50 14.46
C LEU A 101 -7.45 11.71 13.90
N LYS A 102 -7.51 12.80 14.68
CA LYS A 102 -8.28 13.99 14.34
C LYS A 102 -7.47 14.91 13.42
N THR A 103 -7.57 14.67 12.12
CA THR A 103 -6.93 15.51 11.11
C THR A 103 -7.76 16.76 10.78
N GLU A 104 -7.09 17.90 10.67
CA GLU A 104 -7.71 19.12 10.15
C GLU A 104 -7.90 19.04 8.64
N LYS A 105 -8.91 19.75 8.13
CA LYS A 105 -9.12 19.86 6.69
C LYS A 105 -7.98 20.69 6.10
N SER A 106 -7.28 20.13 5.10
CA SER A 106 -6.27 20.85 4.34
C SER A 106 -6.86 21.45 3.07
N ASP A 107 -6.40 22.63 2.68
CA ASP A 107 -6.67 23.24 1.37
C ASP A 107 -5.69 22.74 0.29
N CYS A 108 -5.03 21.61 0.54
CA CYS A 108 -4.11 21.01 -0.41
C CYS A 108 -4.82 20.68 -1.73
N PRO A 109 -4.27 21.05 -2.90
CA PRO A 109 -4.89 20.75 -4.20
C PRO A 109 -5.00 19.25 -4.53
N VAL A 110 -4.31 18.41 -3.76
CA VAL A 110 -4.27 16.95 -3.93
C VAL A 110 -4.75 16.26 -2.64
N SER A 111 -5.53 15.20 -2.80
CA SER A 111 -5.97 14.38 -1.67
C SER A 111 -4.86 13.40 -1.30
N ALA A 112 -4.04 13.77 -0.30
CA ALA A 112 -2.88 12.99 0.15
C ALA A 112 -2.86 12.72 1.67
N SER A 113 -3.89 13.18 2.41
CA SER A 113 -4.06 12.88 3.83
C SER A 113 -4.99 11.69 3.98
N GLY A 114 -4.46 10.56 4.45
CA GLY A 114 -5.21 9.33 4.58
C GLY A 114 -4.40 8.17 5.14
N LEU A 115 -5.06 7.02 5.27
CA LEU A 115 -4.41 5.77 5.62
C LEU A 115 -3.98 5.05 4.34
N TYR A 116 -2.75 4.56 4.33
CA TYR A 116 -2.16 3.87 3.19
C TYR A 116 -1.66 2.49 3.59
N GLY A 117 -1.93 1.49 2.75
CA GLY A 117 -1.52 0.12 3.01
C GLY A 117 -2.40 -0.89 2.27
N TYR A 118 -2.65 -2.05 2.87
CA TYR A 118 -3.31 -3.16 2.21
C TYR A 118 -4.17 -4.01 3.17
N THR A 119 -5.05 -4.78 2.53
CA THR A 119 -5.84 -5.87 3.13
C THR A 119 -5.62 -7.10 2.24
N THR A 120 -5.19 -8.23 2.81
CA THR A 120 -5.01 -9.49 2.07
C THR A 120 -6.34 -10.21 1.87
N TYR A 121 -6.34 -11.24 1.04
CA TYR A 121 -7.50 -12.13 0.91
C TYR A 121 -7.86 -12.80 2.24
N ASP A 122 -6.85 -13.23 3.02
CA ASP A 122 -7.05 -14.00 4.26
C ASP A 122 -7.81 -13.22 5.34
N ALA A 123 -7.80 -11.89 5.27
CA ALA A 123 -8.60 -11.02 6.12
C ALA A 123 -10.12 -11.29 6.02
N VAL A 124 -10.60 -11.93 4.94
CA VAL A 124 -12.02 -12.29 4.76
C VAL A 124 -12.58 -13.13 5.92
N ARG A 125 -11.73 -13.92 6.60
CA ARG A 125 -12.09 -14.70 7.80
C ARG A 125 -12.62 -13.85 8.96
N TYR A 126 -12.36 -12.54 8.96
CA TYR A 126 -12.84 -11.61 9.98
C TYR A 126 -14.22 -11.02 9.67
N PHE A 127 -14.75 -11.28 8.48
CA PHE A 127 -16.01 -10.73 7.99
C PHE A 127 -17.05 -11.82 7.69
N GLU A 128 -16.59 -13.02 7.36
CA GLU A 128 -17.44 -14.15 6.95
C GLU A 128 -17.14 -15.40 7.79
N ASP A 129 -18.13 -16.28 7.95
CA ASP A 129 -17.96 -17.56 8.65
C ASP A 129 -17.30 -18.59 7.72
N LEU A 130 -15.96 -18.58 7.71
CA LEU A 130 -15.16 -19.45 6.88
C LEU A 130 -13.89 -19.92 7.59
N LYS A 131 -13.44 -21.12 7.22
CA LYS A 131 -12.17 -21.69 7.68
C LYS A 131 -11.19 -21.71 6.52
N LEU A 132 -10.10 -20.97 6.68
CA LEU A 132 -8.98 -20.97 5.75
C LEU A 132 -7.87 -21.85 6.30
N ASP A 133 -7.25 -22.64 5.43
CA ASP A 133 -6.03 -23.38 5.75
C ASP A 133 -4.84 -22.44 5.55
N ILE A 134 -4.46 -21.73 6.62
CA ILE A 134 -3.40 -20.72 6.61
C ILE A 134 -2.22 -21.25 7.42
N ASP A 135 -1.06 -21.32 6.79
CA ASP A 135 0.20 -21.55 7.48
C ASP A 135 0.82 -20.19 7.87
N PRO A 136 0.78 -19.78 9.15
CA PRO A 136 1.35 -18.51 9.58
C PRO A 136 2.88 -18.48 9.49
N ASN A 137 3.53 -19.63 9.27
CA ASN A 137 4.98 -19.73 9.11
C ASN A 137 5.40 -19.88 7.64
N ALA A 138 4.46 -19.78 6.70
CA ALA A 138 4.78 -19.84 5.28
C ALA A 138 5.78 -18.72 4.91
N PRO A 139 6.74 -18.96 4.00
CA PRO A 139 7.72 -17.94 3.62
C PRO A 139 7.12 -16.65 3.04
N HIS A 140 5.87 -16.70 2.57
CA HIS A 140 5.12 -15.58 2.03
C HIS A 140 4.08 -15.01 3.01
N ALA A 141 4.03 -15.50 4.24
CA ALA A 141 3.14 -14.99 5.26
C ALA A 141 3.47 -13.53 5.55
N ILE A 142 2.43 -12.69 5.46
CA ILE A 142 2.46 -11.26 5.76
C ILE A 142 1.23 -10.93 6.62
N PRO A 143 1.23 -9.81 7.35
CA PRO A 143 0.04 -9.36 8.07
C PRO A 143 -1.20 -9.31 7.17
N ASP A 144 -2.37 -9.67 7.70
CA ASP A 144 -3.63 -9.70 6.95
C ASP A 144 -4.12 -8.30 6.58
N VAL A 145 -3.91 -7.34 7.48
CA VAL A 145 -4.28 -5.94 7.28
C VAL A 145 -3.16 -5.08 7.82
N ARG A 146 -2.74 -4.09 7.03
CA ARG A 146 -1.75 -3.11 7.49
C ARG A 146 -2.03 -1.76 6.84
N TYR A 147 -2.31 -0.76 7.66
CA TYR A 147 -2.53 0.62 7.21
C TYR A 147 -1.72 1.58 8.07
N HIS A 148 -1.17 2.61 7.43
CA HIS A 148 -0.36 3.64 8.05
C HIS A 148 -0.95 5.03 7.79
N LEU A 149 -1.00 5.87 8.82
CA LEU A 149 -0.94 7.31 8.63
C LEU A 149 0.54 7.69 8.58
N TYR A 150 0.95 8.37 7.52
CA TYR A 150 2.32 8.84 7.36
C TYR A 150 2.47 10.26 7.85
N ARG A 151 3.61 10.59 8.47
CA ARG A 151 3.97 11.96 8.80
C ARG A 151 4.18 12.78 7.54
N SER A 152 4.76 12.18 6.50
CA SER A 152 5.07 12.87 5.25
C SER A 152 4.60 12.09 4.03
N VAL A 153 3.90 12.79 3.15
CA VAL A 153 3.46 12.27 1.85
C VAL A 153 3.85 13.27 0.78
N ILE A 154 4.66 12.84 -0.19
CA ILE A 154 4.89 13.59 -1.42
C ILE A 154 3.88 13.11 -2.46
N ALA A 155 3.02 14.02 -2.91
CA ALA A 155 2.09 13.77 -4.00
C ALA A 155 2.61 14.46 -5.28
N PHE A 156 2.83 13.65 -6.32
CA PHE A 156 3.21 14.12 -7.65
C PHE A 156 1.98 14.09 -8.56
N ASN A 157 1.58 15.25 -9.07
CA ASN A 157 0.56 15.37 -10.11
C ASN A 157 1.21 15.42 -11.49
N HIS A 158 1.10 14.31 -12.22
CA HIS A 158 1.68 14.13 -13.57
C HIS A 158 0.99 14.98 -14.63
N PHE A 159 -0.30 15.32 -14.44
CA PHE A 159 -1.04 16.16 -15.38
C PHE A 159 -0.59 17.63 -15.31
N THR A 160 -0.40 18.15 -14.10
CA THR A 160 0.03 19.55 -13.91
C THR A 160 1.55 19.71 -13.78
N ASN A 161 2.30 18.62 -13.69
CA ASN A 161 3.71 18.57 -13.28
C ASN A 161 3.97 19.33 -11.97
N GLN A 162 3.10 19.13 -10.97
CA GLN A 162 3.20 19.82 -9.67
C GLN A 162 3.39 18.80 -8.56
N LEU A 163 4.29 19.12 -7.63
CA LEU A 163 4.58 18.29 -6.48
C LEU A 163 4.18 19.01 -5.20
N TYR A 164 3.60 18.25 -4.29
CA TYR A 164 3.16 18.73 -2.99
C TYR A 164 3.75 17.84 -1.91
N LEU A 165 4.36 18.46 -0.90
CA LEU A 165 4.67 17.82 0.36
C LEU A 165 3.50 18.07 1.31
N VAL A 166 2.88 16.99 1.78
CA VAL A 166 1.85 17.01 2.81
C VAL A 166 2.44 16.43 4.08
N GLU A 167 2.40 17.21 5.16
CA GLU A 167 2.92 16.84 6.47
C GLU A 167 1.80 16.80 7.50
N HIS A 168 1.80 15.74 8.31
CA HIS A 168 0.93 15.55 9.45
C HIS A 168 1.71 15.82 10.74
N LEU A 169 1.38 16.93 11.39
CA LEU A 169 2.12 17.45 12.55
C LEU A 169 1.24 17.43 13.80
N MET A 170 1.81 16.92 14.89
CA MET A 170 1.25 17.06 16.23
C MET A 170 1.52 18.47 16.78
N GLU A 171 0.80 18.87 17.82
CA GLU A 171 1.03 20.14 18.50
C GLU A 171 2.49 20.28 18.96
N GLY A 172 3.13 21.38 18.56
CA GLY A 172 4.53 21.68 18.90
C GLY A 172 5.58 21.07 17.97
N GLU A 173 5.19 20.25 16.99
CA GLU A 173 6.10 19.77 15.95
C GLU A 173 6.32 20.83 14.86
N ASN A 174 7.55 20.88 14.33
CA ASN A 174 7.90 21.77 13.22
C ASN A 174 7.92 20.98 11.91
N SER A 175 7.57 21.66 10.81
CA SER A 175 7.74 21.13 9.46
C SER A 175 9.21 20.78 9.19
N GLN A 176 9.44 19.67 8.49
CA GLN A 176 10.74 19.22 8.02
C GLN A 176 10.95 19.52 6.53
N ALA A 177 10.08 20.35 5.93
CA ALA A 177 10.09 20.62 4.49
C ALA A 177 11.45 21.10 3.98
N ASP A 178 12.10 22.06 4.65
CA ASP A 178 13.39 22.58 4.20
C ASP A 178 14.49 21.51 4.18
N THR A 179 14.53 20.65 5.19
CA THR A 179 15.45 19.50 5.25
C THR A 179 15.19 18.55 4.10
N LEU A 180 13.92 18.21 3.86
CA LEU A 180 13.53 17.31 2.79
C LEU A 180 13.85 17.88 1.40
N LEU A 181 13.58 19.17 1.17
CA LEU A 181 13.90 19.86 -0.07
C LEU A 181 15.41 19.85 -0.36
N ASN A 182 16.25 19.93 0.68
CA ASN A 182 17.70 19.81 0.53
C ASN A 182 18.14 18.39 0.18
N ILE A 183 17.51 17.37 0.79
CA ILE A 183 17.73 15.96 0.44
C ILE A 183 17.40 15.70 -1.04
N LEU A 184 16.27 16.23 -1.53
CA LEU A 184 15.84 16.04 -2.92
C LEU A 184 16.74 16.72 -3.98
N LYS A 185 17.54 17.72 -3.58
CA LYS A 185 18.52 18.40 -4.45
C LYS A 185 19.81 17.58 -4.66
N ASN A 186 20.31 16.94 -3.61
CA ASN A 186 21.64 16.30 -3.61
C ASN A 186 21.55 14.80 -3.92
N ARG A 187 21.47 14.48 -5.21
CA ARG A 187 21.16 13.11 -5.65
C ARG A 187 22.38 12.28 -6.03
N THR A 188 22.30 11.04 -5.62
CA THR A 188 22.88 9.91 -6.32
C THR A 188 21.79 8.86 -6.46
N VAL A 189 21.44 8.50 -7.69
CA VAL A 189 20.52 7.38 -7.94
C VAL A 189 21.38 6.12 -8.05
N PRO A 190 21.38 5.24 -7.04
CA PRO A 190 22.16 4.02 -7.13
C PRO A 190 21.56 3.10 -8.21
N SER A 191 22.42 2.55 -9.05
CA SER A 191 22.02 1.59 -10.09
C SER A 191 22.28 0.17 -9.59
N PHE A 192 21.28 -0.43 -8.97
CA PHE A 192 21.34 -1.85 -8.62
C PHE A 192 20.80 -2.72 -9.76
N ARG A 193 21.30 -3.96 -9.86
CA ARG A 193 20.79 -4.97 -10.79
C ARG A 193 20.06 -6.04 -10.00
N PHE A 194 19.22 -6.81 -10.69
CA PHE A 194 18.65 -8.05 -10.16
C PHE A 194 18.86 -9.19 -11.16
N SER A 195 18.91 -10.42 -10.67
CA SER A 195 18.89 -11.62 -11.52
C SER A 195 18.27 -12.79 -10.79
N PRO A 196 17.59 -13.71 -11.49
CA PRO A 196 17.09 -14.95 -10.89
C PRO A 196 18.24 -15.80 -10.34
N ILE A 197 17.98 -16.53 -9.25
CA ILE A 197 18.90 -17.48 -8.62
C ILE A 197 18.57 -18.91 -9.05
N SER A 198 17.28 -19.21 -9.22
CA SER A 198 16.79 -20.51 -9.65
C SER A 198 15.62 -20.38 -10.63
N GLU A 199 15.18 -21.52 -11.14
CA GLU A 199 13.98 -21.61 -11.95
C GLU A 199 12.73 -21.28 -11.13
N GLU A 200 11.68 -20.89 -11.85
CA GLU A 200 10.34 -20.71 -11.32
C GLU A 200 9.78 -22.05 -10.85
N THR A 201 9.07 -22.01 -9.73
CA THR A 201 8.34 -23.14 -9.16
C THR A 201 6.87 -22.76 -9.01
N SER A 202 5.98 -23.76 -8.93
CA SER A 202 4.54 -23.57 -8.74
C SER A 202 4.04 -24.42 -7.58
N SER A 203 3.09 -23.92 -6.82
CA SER A 203 2.44 -24.66 -5.73
C SER A 203 1.65 -25.88 -6.20
N LEU A 204 1.26 -25.90 -7.48
CA LEU A 204 0.51 -26.98 -8.12
C LEU A 204 1.10 -27.35 -9.48
N SER A 205 1.05 -28.63 -9.83
CA SER A 205 1.34 -29.05 -11.21
C SER A 205 0.22 -28.61 -12.17
N ASN A 206 0.51 -28.63 -13.47
CA ASN A 206 -0.50 -28.33 -14.49
C ASN A 206 -1.68 -29.33 -14.44
N GLU A 207 -1.41 -30.60 -14.13
CA GLU A 207 -2.47 -31.62 -14.06
C GLU A 207 -3.32 -31.47 -12.80
N ASP A 208 -2.72 -31.17 -11.65
CA ASP A 208 -3.46 -30.91 -10.41
C ASP A 208 -4.35 -29.67 -10.57
N TYR A 209 -3.85 -28.63 -11.22
CA TYR A 209 -4.65 -27.44 -11.50
C TYR A 209 -5.84 -27.73 -12.42
N LYS A 210 -5.65 -28.54 -13.48
CA LYS A 210 -6.77 -28.98 -14.35
C LYS A 210 -7.80 -29.80 -13.59
N GLN A 211 -7.37 -30.69 -12.69
CA GLN A 211 -8.27 -31.46 -11.85
C GLN A 211 -9.07 -30.54 -10.92
N MET A 212 -8.42 -29.53 -10.34
CA MET A 212 -9.09 -28.50 -9.52
C MET A 212 -10.15 -27.74 -10.32
N VAL A 213 -9.85 -27.36 -11.57
CA VAL A 213 -10.82 -26.73 -12.49
C VAL A 213 -11.99 -27.67 -12.82
N ASN A 214 -11.73 -28.95 -13.09
CA ASN A 214 -12.80 -29.92 -13.34
C ASN A 214 -13.75 -30.05 -12.14
N LYS A 215 -13.20 -30.12 -10.93
CA LYS A 215 -13.99 -30.13 -9.70
C LYS A 215 -14.81 -28.84 -9.53
N GLY A 216 -14.23 -27.67 -9.84
CA GLY A 216 -14.96 -26.41 -9.86
C GLY A 216 -16.17 -26.43 -10.81
N LYS A 217 -16.01 -27.00 -12.01
CA LYS A 217 -17.11 -27.18 -12.96
C LYS A 217 -18.20 -28.12 -12.45
N GLU A 218 -17.83 -29.20 -11.78
CA GLU A 218 -18.79 -30.12 -11.15
C GLU A 218 -19.67 -29.41 -10.12
N HIS A 219 -19.07 -28.56 -9.28
CA HIS A 219 -19.81 -27.69 -8.34
C HIS A 219 -20.75 -26.72 -9.06
N CYS A 220 -20.33 -26.14 -10.19
CA CYS A 220 -21.20 -25.31 -11.03
C CYS A 220 -22.40 -26.10 -11.57
N PHE A 221 -22.20 -27.31 -12.09
CA PHE A 221 -23.29 -28.14 -12.62
C PHE A 221 -24.28 -28.61 -11.55
N ARG A 222 -23.80 -28.81 -10.32
CA ARG A 222 -24.64 -29.15 -9.17
C ARG A 222 -25.47 -27.97 -8.66
N GLY A 223 -25.12 -26.74 -9.04
CA GLY A 223 -25.75 -25.52 -8.56
C GLY A 223 -25.20 -25.00 -7.24
N ASP A 224 -24.01 -25.45 -6.83
CA ASP A 224 -23.38 -24.96 -5.59
C ASP A 224 -22.88 -23.50 -5.75
N VAL A 225 -22.35 -23.15 -6.93
CA VAL A 225 -21.90 -21.79 -7.30
C VAL A 225 -22.13 -21.53 -8.79
N PHE A 226 -22.30 -20.27 -9.20
CA PHE A 226 -22.36 -19.91 -10.64
C PHE A 226 -20.98 -19.90 -11.30
N GLN A 227 -19.98 -19.41 -10.57
CA GLN A 227 -18.60 -19.31 -11.01
C GLN A 227 -17.68 -19.47 -9.80
N ILE A 228 -16.50 -20.05 -10.02
CA ILE A 228 -15.41 -20.08 -9.05
C ILE A 228 -14.11 -19.63 -9.72
N VAL A 229 -13.38 -18.74 -9.05
CA VAL A 229 -12.08 -18.24 -9.52
C VAL A 229 -10.99 -19.00 -8.76
N LEU A 230 -10.33 -19.91 -9.46
CA LEU A 230 -9.25 -20.73 -8.92
C LEU A 230 -7.90 -20.07 -9.21
N SER A 231 -6.95 -20.23 -8.30
CA SER A 231 -5.60 -19.68 -8.45
C SER A 231 -4.54 -20.73 -8.12
N ARG A 232 -3.30 -20.44 -8.52
CA ARG A 232 -2.09 -21.16 -8.10
C ARG A 232 -0.96 -20.15 -7.93
N GLN A 233 -0.01 -20.45 -7.06
CA GLN A 233 1.10 -19.57 -6.77
C GLN A 233 2.33 -19.98 -7.59
N PHE A 234 3.03 -19.00 -8.13
CA PHE A 234 4.37 -19.16 -8.70
C PHE A 234 5.40 -18.47 -7.79
N ALA A 235 6.60 -19.04 -7.72
CA ALA A 235 7.70 -18.49 -6.93
C ALA A 235 9.02 -18.63 -7.68
N GLN A 236 9.77 -17.53 -7.76
CA GLN A 236 11.10 -17.51 -8.35
C GLN A 236 12.08 -16.73 -7.45
N PRO A 237 13.05 -17.42 -6.83
CA PRO A 237 14.14 -16.78 -6.10
C PRO A 237 14.99 -15.86 -7.00
N PHE A 238 15.33 -14.68 -6.50
CA PHE A 238 16.24 -13.74 -7.18
C PHE A 238 17.19 -13.09 -6.18
N LYS A 239 18.27 -12.49 -6.69
CA LYS A 239 19.19 -11.63 -5.93
C LYS A 239 19.22 -10.24 -6.53
N GLY A 240 19.54 -9.25 -5.69
CA GLY A 240 19.60 -7.85 -6.08
C GLY A 240 18.49 -7.04 -5.45
N ASP A 241 18.22 -5.87 -6.01
CA ASP A 241 17.27 -4.90 -5.46
C ASP A 241 15.83 -5.16 -5.97
N GLU A 242 14.93 -5.43 -5.04
CA GLU A 242 13.51 -5.71 -5.28
C GLU A 242 12.81 -4.56 -6.00
N PHE A 243 13.24 -3.32 -5.78
CA PHE A 243 12.69 -2.17 -6.48
C PHE A 243 13.00 -2.18 -7.97
N ASN A 244 14.12 -2.79 -8.40
CA ASN A 244 14.38 -2.95 -9.83
C ASN A 244 13.53 -4.04 -10.47
N VAL A 245 13.10 -5.05 -9.70
CA VAL A 245 12.07 -6.01 -10.15
C VAL A 245 10.76 -5.26 -10.39
N TYR A 246 10.35 -4.42 -9.45
CA TYR A 246 9.19 -3.54 -9.61
C TYR A 246 9.32 -2.61 -10.83
N ARG A 247 10.47 -1.97 -11.04
CA ARG A 247 10.71 -1.12 -12.22
C ARG A 247 10.61 -1.91 -13.53
N ALA A 248 11.08 -3.15 -13.55
CA ALA A 248 10.93 -4.03 -14.71
C ALA A 248 9.45 -4.37 -14.94
N LEU A 249 8.70 -4.74 -13.89
CA LEU A 249 7.26 -4.99 -13.96
C LEU A 249 6.49 -3.77 -14.47
N ARG A 250 6.78 -2.58 -13.92
CA ARG A 250 6.21 -1.29 -14.31
C ARG A 250 6.44 -0.98 -15.79
N HIS A 251 7.59 -1.38 -16.33
CA HIS A 251 7.92 -1.17 -17.75
C HIS A 251 7.19 -2.17 -18.66
N VAL A 252 7.13 -3.44 -18.26
CA VAL A 252 6.50 -4.51 -19.06
C VAL A 252 4.98 -4.39 -19.05
N ASN A 253 4.38 -4.06 -17.91
CA ASN A 253 2.94 -3.93 -17.74
C ASN A 253 2.62 -2.63 -16.98
N PRO A 254 2.52 -1.48 -17.66
CA PRO A 254 2.18 -0.21 -17.02
C PRO A 254 0.67 -0.15 -16.74
N SER A 255 0.25 -0.50 -15.52
CA SER A 255 -1.17 -0.51 -15.13
C SER A 255 -1.60 0.72 -14.31
N PRO A 256 -2.90 1.03 -14.26
CA PRO A 256 -3.42 2.17 -13.50
C PRO A 256 -3.15 2.12 -11.99
N TYR A 257 -2.91 0.92 -11.42
CA TYR A 257 -2.62 0.74 -10.00
C TYR A 257 -1.26 0.06 -9.81
N LEU A 258 -0.20 0.86 -9.79
CA LEU A 258 1.16 0.44 -9.48
C LEU A 258 1.46 0.72 -8.01
N PHE A 259 2.04 -0.24 -7.32
CA PHE A 259 2.40 -0.07 -5.91
C PHE A 259 3.71 -0.78 -5.58
N PHE A 260 4.47 -0.19 -4.66
CA PHE A 260 5.65 -0.77 -4.04
C PHE A 260 5.68 -0.40 -2.57
N PHE A 261 5.49 -1.38 -1.70
CA PHE A 261 5.51 -1.21 -0.25
C PHE A 261 6.74 -1.87 0.33
N ASP A 262 7.59 -1.09 1.01
CA ASP A 262 8.79 -1.56 1.68
C ASP A 262 8.63 -1.52 3.20
N TYR A 263 8.20 -2.64 3.77
CA TYR A 263 7.99 -2.77 5.21
C TYR A 263 9.21 -3.32 5.95
N GLY A 264 10.39 -3.33 5.30
CA GLY A 264 11.64 -3.77 5.90
C GLY A 264 11.82 -5.30 5.86
N ASN A 265 10.95 -6.04 6.52
CA ASN A 265 11.01 -7.52 6.58
C ASN A 265 10.35 -8.20 5.36
N TYR A 266 9.47 -7.50 4.66
CA TYR A 266 8.91 -7.94 3.37
C TYR A 266 8.66 -6.74 2.46
N ARG A 267 8.56 -7.01 1.16
CA ARG A 267 8.11 -6.06 0.16
C ARG A 267 6.86 -6.59 -0.52
N LEU A 268 5.88 -5.72 -0.72
CA LEU A 268 4.67 -6.02 -1.47
C LEU A 268 4.59 -5.06 -2.65
N PHE A 269 4.65 -5.57 -3.88
CA PHE A 269 4.61 -4.72 -5.06
C PHE A 269 3.89 -5.39 -6.23
N GLY A 270 3.33 -4.57 -7.11
CA GLY A 270 2.51 -5.06 -8.20
C GLY A 270 2.13 -3.99 -9.21
N SER A 271 1.48 -4.47 -10.27
CA SER A 271 0.91 -3.67 -11.34
C SER A 271 -0.48 -4.23 -11.65
N SER A 272 -1.50 -3.71 -10.96
CA SER A 272 -2.87 -4.16 -11.10
C SER A 272 -3.61 -3.36 -12.18
N PRO A 273 -4.25 -4.02 -13.16
CA PRO A 273 -5.11 -3.35 -14.14
C PRO A 273 -6.49 -2.97 -13.57
N GLU A 274 -6.90 -3.57 -12.45
CA GLU A 274 -8.27 -3.48 -11.93
C GLU A 274 -8.29 -2.81 -10.54
N SER A 275 -9.30 -1.96 -10.32
CA SER A 275 -9.64 -1.44 -8.99
C SER A 275 -10.61 -2.36 -8.28
N GLN A 276 -10.41 -2.57 -6.98
CA GLN A 276 -11.40 -3.27 -6.16
C GLN A 276 -12.60 -2.36 -5.83
N LEU A 277 -12.34 -1.17 -5.32
CA LEU A 277 -13.36 -0.20 -4.90
C LEU A 277 -12.81 1.22 -5.02
N VAL A 278 -13.58 2.12 -5.62
CA VAL A 278 -13.31 3.57 -5.60
C VAL A 278 -14.51 4.27 -5.00
N VAL A 279 -14.27 5.06 -3.95
CA VAL A 279 -15.29 5.88 -3.30
C VAL A 279 -14.91 7.34 -3.48
N ASP A 280 -15.68 8.05 -4.30
CA ASP A 280 -15.55 9.48 -4.51
C ASP A 280 -16.91 10.14 -4.25
N LYS A 281 -16.93 11.35 -3.69
CA LYS A 281 -18.16 12.12 -3.54
C LYS A 281 -18.77 12.50 -4.89
N ALA A 282 -17.96 12.53 -5.95
CA ALA A 282 -18.38 12.90 -7.30
C ALA A 282 -18.68 11.69 -8.22
N LEU A 283 -18.26 10.47 -7.84
CA LEU A 283 -18.49 9.26 -8.64
C LEU A 283 -19.43 8.30 -7.90
N PRO A 284 -20.40 7.67 -8.58
CA PRO A 284 -21.16 6.57 -7.98
C PRO A 284 -20.20 5.44 -7.56
N LEU A 285 -20.54 4.76 -6.47
CA LEU A 285 -19.80 3.58 -5.99
C LEU A 285 -19.65 2.57 -7.13
N SER A 286 -18.41 2.25 -7.50
CA SER A 286 -18.11 1.27 -8.54
C SER A 286 -17.37 0.09 -7.91
N ILE A 287 -17.98 -1.09 -8.00
CA ILE A 287 -17.38 -2.39 -7.67
C ILE A 287 -17.48 -3.21 -8.97
N PRO A 288 -16.37 -3.73 -9.51
CA PRO A 288 -16.39 -4.57 -10.73
C PRO A 288 -17.29 -5.80 -10.60
#